data_AF-A0A6V8PA64-F1
#
_entry.id   AF-A0A6V8PA64-F1
#
_cell.length_a   1.000
_cell.length_b   1.000
_cell.length_c   1.000
_cell.angle_alpha   90.00
_cell.angle_beta   90.00
_cell.angle_gamma   90.00
#
_symmetry.space_group_name_H-M   'P 1'
#
loop_
_entity.id
_entity.type
_entity.pdbx_description
1 polymer ?
#
loop_
_entity_poly.entity_id
_entity_poly.type
_entity_poly.pdbx_seq_one_letter_code
_entity_poly.pdbx_strand_id
1 'polypeptide(L)'
;PGSTEWYDLGTGRFVTDRDNPNFGGNLVGASWHGVISKFSDVPDLAYYFLAWQATEPINFWNMAYGWTGVDPGATWHFFPPMGEASVDDFVATGFNPSDAQEYINAYQQNMFGYPTSQTYLRIPGTPEYWEIWDILLSEAITGQISPQEALDRTAKAWEAITDRLGRESQLKIYQEAIGYQK
;
A
#
# COMPACT_ATOMS: atom_id res chain seq x y z
N PRO A 1 11.54 -3.79 1.74
CA PRO A 1 11.95 -4.98 2.52
C PRO A 1 12.11 -6.15 1.55
N GLY A 2 13.07 -7.05 1.80
CA GLY A 2 13.31 -8.21 0.93
C GLY A 2 13.30 -9.51 1.72
N SER A 3 12.89 -10.60 1.09
CA SER A 3 12.92 -11.94 1.69
C SER A 3 13.92 -12.84 0.96
N THR A 4 14.75 -13.55 1.70
CA THR A 4 15.64 -14.60 1.16
C THR A 4 14.91 -15.92 0.93
N GLU A 5 13.66 -16.02 1.36
CA GLU A 5 12.79 -17.18 1.14
C GLU A 5 11.37 -16.72 0.78
N TRP A 6 10.80 -17.22 -0.31
CA TRP A 6 9.45 -16.86 -0.75
C TRP A 6 8.75 -18.01 -1.45
N TYR A 7 7.42 -18.00 -1.44
CA TYR A 7 6.62 -18.97 -2.20
C TYR A 7 6.43 -18.47 -3.63
N ASP A 8 6.91 -19.23 -4.60
CA ASP A 8 6.75 -18.95 -6.03
C ASP A 8 5.48 -19.65 -6.54
N LEU A 9 4.47 -18.87 -6.92
CA LEU A 9 3.19 -19.37 -7.43
C LEU A 9 3.30 -20.04 -8.82
N GLY A 10 4.29 -19.66 -9.63
CA GLY A 10 4.49 -20.25 -10.96
C GLY A 10 5.06 -21.66 -10.90
N THR A 11 5.93 -21.94 -9.92
CA THR A 11 6.51 -23.26 -9.67
C THR A 11 5.78 -24.06 -8.60
N GLY A 12 4.99 -23.40 -7.76
CA GLY A 12 4.25 -23.99 -6.64
C GLY A 12 5.14 -24.40 -5.46
N ARG A 13 6.31 -23.75 -5.27
CA ARG A 13 7.33 -24.15 -4.30
C ARG A 13 7.94 -22.94 -3.59
N PHE A 14 8.46 -23.16 -2.39
CA PHE A 14 9.36 -22.19 -1.75
C PHE A 14 10.70 -22.14 -2.48
N VAL A 15 11.19 -20.93 -2.70
CA VAL A 15 12.50 -20.62 -3.26
C VAL A 15 13.33 -19.96 -2.16
N THR A 16 14.58 -20.40 -2.00
CA THR A 16 15.55 -19.75 -1.12
C THR A 16 16.70 -19.21 -1.97
N ASP A 17 16.91 -17.90 -1.93
CA ASP A 17 18.05 -17.22 -2.56
C ASP A 17 18.57 -16.13 -1.62
N ARG A 18 19.79 -16.34 -1.11
CA ARG A 18 20.44 -15.39 -0.20
C ARG A 18 21.23 -14.32 -0.94
N ASP A 19 21.63 -14.60 -2.17
CA ASP A 19 22.43 -13.70 -2.99
C ASP A 19 21.52 -12.72 -3.74
N ASN A 20 20.29 -13.14 -4.06
CA ASN A 20 19.25 -12.32 -4.68
C ASN A 20 17.93 -12.38 -3.88
N PRO A 21 17.81 -11.65 -2.77
CA PRO A 21 16.56 -11.58 -2.03
C PRO A 21 15.41 -11.04 -2.91
N ASN A 22 14.22 -11.57 -2.73
CA ASN A 22 13.01 -11.08 -3.39
C ASN A 22 12.56 -9.77 -2.73
N PHE A 23 12.78 -8.64 -3.41
CA PHE A 23 12.36 -7.32 -2.95
C PHE A 23 11.04 -6.90 -3.62
N GLY A 24 10.13 -6.38 -2.81
CA GLY A 24 8.93 -5.71 -3.27
C GLY A 24 8.76 -4.35 -2.60
N GLY A 25 8.23 -3.39 -3.35
CA GLY A 25 7.75 -2.13 -2.81
C GLY A 25 6.54 -2.37 -1.88
N ASN A 26 6.43 -1.60 -0.81
CA ASN A 26 5.28 -1.62 0.07
C ASN A 26 4.40 -0.40 -0.19
N LEU A 27 3.25 -0.60 -0.84
CA LEU A 27 2.27 0.47 -1.06
C LEU A 27 1.15 0.46 -0.01
N VAL A 28 1.20 -0.46 0.96
CA VAL A 28 0.19 -0.60 2.01
C VAL A 28 0.44 0.46 3.09
N GLY A 29 -0.54 1.34 3.29
CA GLY A 29 -0.47 2.49 4.20
C GLY A 29 -0.12 3.83 3.53
N ALA A 30 0.28 3.83 2.24
CA ALA A 30 0.57 5.04 1.48
C ALA A 30 -0.58 5.40 0.53
N SER A 31 -0.83 6.70 0.35
CA SER A 31 -1.88 7.37 -0.42
C SER A 31 -3.24 7.54 0.26
N TRP A 32 -3.47 8.75 0.78
CA TRP A 32 -4.80 9.25 1.14
C TRP A 32 -5.48 9.87 -0.07
N HIS A 33 -6.74 9.51 -0.32
CA HIS A 33 -7.53 10.09 -1.41
C HIS A 33 -8.98 10.26 -1.00
N GLY A 34 -9.61 11.31 -1.52
CA GLY A 34 -11.03 11.53 -1.34
C GLY A 34 -11.86 10.50 -2.10
N VAL A 35 -13.00 10.10 -1.52
CA VAL A 35 -13.98 9.22 -2.15
C VAL A 35 -15.32 9.94 -2.24
N ILE A 36 -16.01 9.77 -3.36
CA ILE A 36 -17.36 10.34 -3.55
C ILE A 36 -18.37 9.26 -3.22
N SER A 37 -19.21 9.52 -2.22
CA SER A 37 -20.31 8.63 -1.87
C SER A 37 -21.28 8.49 -3.03
N LYS A 38 -21.72 7.26 -3.31
CA LYS A 38 -22.81 6.97 -4.25
C LYS A 38 -24.13 7.67 -3.86
N PHE A 39 -24.27 8.06 -2.60
CA PHE A 39 -25.46 8.72 -2.05
C PHE A 39 -25.33 10.26 -2.02
N SER A 40 -24.27 10.83 -2.58
CA SER A 40 -24.13 12.30 -2.61
C SER A 40 -25.22 12.92 -3.50
N ASP A 41 -25.91 13.94 -2.98
CA ASP A 41 -26.85 14.75 -3.76
C ASP A 41 -26.11 15.80 -4.63
N VAL A 42 -24.80 15.98 -4.43
CA VAL A 42 -23.95 16.96 -5.14
C VAL A 42 -22.61 16.36 -5.61
N PRO A 43 -22.63 15.24 -6.37
CA PRO A 43 -21.41 14.51 -6.73
C PRO A 43 -20.44 15.35 -7.57
N ASP A 44 -20.95 16.21 -8.45
CA ASP A 44 -20.12 17.05 -9.33
C ASP A 44 -19.36 18.12 -8.52
N LEU A 45 -19.99 18.71 -7.49
CA LEU A 45 -19.32 19.67 -6.61
C LEU A 45 -18.28 18.98 -5.73
N ALA A 46 -18.58 17.78 -5.23
CA ALA A 46 -17.61 16.98 -4.49
C ALA A 46 -16.40 16.63 -5.38
N TYR A 47 -16.65 16.22 -6.63
CA TYR A 47 -15.59 15.98 -7.61
C TYR A 47 -14.77 17.25 -7.85
N TYR A 48 -15.41 18.40 -8.09
CA TYR A 48 -14.72 19.66 -8.32
C TYR A 48 -13.80 20.03 -7.16
N PHE A 49 -14.27 19.89 -5.91
CA PHE A 49 -13.46 20.14 -4.73
C PHE A 49 -12.25 19.20 -4.64
N LEU A 50 -12.45 17.90 -4.85
CA LEU A 50 -11.37 16.91 -4.83
C LEU A 50 -10.35 17.15 -5.96
N ALA A 51 -10.82 17.49 -7.15
CA ALA A 51 -9.96 17.82 -8.30
C ALA A 51 -9.16 19.10 -8.04
N TRP A 52 -9.76 20.10 -7.41
CA TRP A 52 -9.06 21.31 -6.98
C TRP A 52 -7.97 20.99 -5.93
N GLN A 53 -8.27 20.15 -4.94
CA GLN A 53 -7.28 19.67 -3.95
C GLN A 53 -6.14 18.86 -4.58
N ALA A 54 -6.40 18.20 -5.71
CA ALA A 54 -5.42 17.41 -6.45
C ALA A 54 -4.54 18.24 -7.40
N THR A 55 -4.77 19.54 -7.55
CA THR A 55 -3.88 20.40 -8.33
C THR A 55 -2.49 20.43 -7.70
N GLU A 56 -1.44 20.38 -8.52
CA GLU A 56 -0.06 20.21 -8.05
C GLU A 56 0.33 21.15 -6.90
N PRO A 57 0.09 22.48 -6.92
CA PRO A 57 0.46 23.34 -5.80
C PRO A 57 -0.27 23.01 -4.49
N ILE A 58 -1.55 22.66 -4.56
CA ILE A 58 -2.36 22.35 -3.37
C ILE A 58 -2.01 20.96 -2.85
N ASN A 59 -1.87 19.99 -3.76
CA ASN A 59 -1.44 18.64 -3.42
C ASN A 59 -0.03 18.65 -2.82
N PHE A 60 0.87 19.49 -3.37
CA PHE A 60 2.21 19.66 -2.84
C PHE A 60 2.18 20.14 -1.38
N TRP A 61 1.41 21.22 -1.15
CA TRP A 61 1.21 21.74 0.19
C TRP A 61 0.57 20.72 1.13
N ASN A 62 -0.44 19.97 0.68
CA ASN A 62 -1.12 18.97 1.50
C ASN A 62 -0.21 17.81 1.93
N MET A 63 0.85 17.49 1.21
CA MET A 63 1.80 16.44 1.64
C MET A 63 3.05 17.00 2.33
N ALA A 64 3.41 18.26 2.13
CA ALA A 64 4.69 18.74 2.61
C ALA A 64 4.67 19.25 4.06
N TYR A 65 3.52 19.35 4.73
CA TYR A 65 3.42 19.92 6.08
C TYR A 65 3.15 18.86 7.15
N GLY A 66 3.88 18.94 8.27
CA GLY A 66 3.82 17.90 9.33
C GLY A 66 2.42 17.61 9.87
N TRP A 67 1.55 18.62 9.98
CA TRP A 67 0.19 18.46 10.52
C TRP A 67 -0.83 17.95 9.49
N THR A 68 -0.48 17.92 8.20
CA THR A 68 -1.34 17.36 7.14
C THR A 68 -1.09 15.87 6.91
N GLY A 69 -0.10 15.28 7.61
CA GLY A 69 0.15 13.84 7.65
C GLY A 69 1.33 13.34 6.80
N VAL A 70 1.98 14.22 6.04
CA VAL A 70 3.13 13.95 5.14
C VAL A 70 3.05 12.62 4.36
N ASP A 71 2.53 12.67 3.15
CA ASP A 71 2.28 11.47 2.31
C ASP A 71 2.69 11.69 0.84
N PRO A 72 3.99 11.62 0.50
CA PRO A 72 4.45 11.78 -0.87
C PRO A 72 4.07 10.56 -1.74
N GLY A 73 3.16 10.76 -2.71
CA GLY A 73 2.76 9.71 -3.66
C GLY A 73 2.69 10.08 -5.14
N ALA A 74 2.89 11.35 -5.52
CA ALA A 74 2.87 11.81 -6.91
C ALA A 74 4.29 12.08 -7.41
N THR A 75 4.50 12.00 -8.73
CA THR A 75 5.83 12.17 -9.33
C THR A 75 6.47 13.51 -8.97
N TRP A 76 5.70 14.60 -8.97
CA TRP A 76 6.17 15.94 -8.60
C TRP A 76 6.49 16.12 -7.10
N HIS A 77 6.29 15.10 -6.25
CA HIS A 77 6.74 15.12 -4.85
C HIS A 77 8.18 14.63 -4.68
N PHE A 78 8.72 13.98 -5.70
CA PHE A 78 10.02 13.33 -5.64
C PHE A 78 11.12 14.19 -6.24
N PHE A 79 12.36 13.90 -5.84
CA PHE A 79 13.52 14.57 -6.38
C PHE A 79 13.85 14.04 -7.78
N PRO A 80 14.65 14.77 -8.57
CA PRO A 80 15.21 14.24 -9.81
C PRO A 80 15.94 12.90 -9.57
N PRO A 81 15.84 11.94 -10.51
CA PRO A 81 15.20 12.05 -11.83
C PRO A 81 13.71 11.67 -11.87
N MET A 82 13.10 11.26 -10.75
CA MET A 82 11.72 10.75 -10.73
C MET A 82 10.67 11.87 -10.71
N GLY A 83 11.05 13.03 -10.19
CA GLY A 83 10.21 14.21 -10.07
C GLY A 83 10.99 15.51 -10.23
N GLU A 84 10.34 16.60 -9.86
CA GLU A 84 10.84 17.97 -10.02
C GLU A 84 11.02 18.71 -8.69
N ALA A 85 10.67 18.07 -7.56
CA ALA A 85 10.85 18.67 -6.24
C ALA A 85 12.33 18.83 -5.91
N SER A 86 12.63 19.75 -4.99
CA SER A 86 13.95 19.99 -4.43
C SER A 86 13.93 19.88 -2.91
N VAL A 87 15.11 19.70 -2.30
CA VAL A 87 15.23 19.71 -0.84
C VAL A 87 14.73 21.04 -0.26
N ASP A 88 14.98 22.16 -0.96
CA ASP A 88 14.57 23.49 -0.53
C ASP A 88 13.04 23.63 -0.44
N ASP A 89 12.29 22.93 -1.30
CA ASP A 89 10.81 22.92 -1.25
C ASP A 89 10.30 22.33 0.07
N PHE A 90 10.95 21.29 0.60
CA PHE A 90 10.61 20.68 1.89
C PHE A 90 11.18 21.45 3.08
N VAL A 91 12.36 22.05 2.94
CA VAL A 91 12.92 22.93 3.98
C VAL A 91 12.00 24.14 4.20
N ALA A 92 11.39 24.67 3.14
CA ALA A 92 10.41 25.74 3.23
C ALA A 92 9.15 25.37 4.05
N THR A 93 8.86 24.08 4.24
CA THR A 93 7.74 23.58 5.04
C THR A 93 8.13 23.14 6.46
N GLY A 94 9.41 23.31 6.83
CA GLY A 94 9.92 23.08 8.18
C GLY A 94 10.70 21.78 8.36
N PHE A 95 11.03 21.06 7.28
CA PHE A 95 11.91 19.90 7.36
C PHE A 95 13.35 20.31 7.67
N ASN A 96 14.05 19.42 8.37
CA ASN A 96 15.51 19.42 8.30
C ASN A 96 15.94 18.95 6.89
N PRO A 97 16.94 19.58 6.24
CA PRO A 97 17.42 19.16 4.93
C PRO A 97 17.80 17.68 4.83
N SER A 98 18.46 17.11 5.84
CA SER A 98 18.82 15.69 5.83
C SER A 98 17.59 14.78 5.92
N ASP A 99 16.63 15.15 6.77
CA ASP A 99 15.41 14.38 6.96
C ASP A 99 14.55 14.39 5.68
N ALA A 100 14.45 15.54 5.00
CA ALA A 100 13.80 15.64 3.70
C ALA A 100 14.47 14.74 2.67
N GLN A 101 15.81 14.77 2.60
CA GLN A 101 16.56 13.91 1.69
C GLN A 101 16.30 12.43 1.97
N GLU A 102 16.44 11.99 3.23
CA GLU A 102 16.28 10.58 3.60
C GLU A 102 14.84 10.09 3.37
N TYR A 103 13.85 10.87 3.82
CA TYR A 103 12.45 10.48 3.80
C TYR A 103 11.89 10.40 2.38
N ILE A 104 12.11 11.42 1.55
CA ILE A 104 11.59 11.46 0.17
C ILE A 104 12.28 10.41 -0.70
N ASN A 105 13.59 10.18 -0.53
CA ASN A 105 14.26 9.10 -1.25
C ASN A 105 13.79 7.71 -0.80
N ALA A 106 13.46 7.52 0.47
CA ALA A 106 12.90 6.25 0.95
C ALA A 106 11.56 5.95 0.28
N TYR A 107 10.67 6.94 0.17
CA TYR A 107 9.40 6.78 -0.57
C TYR A 107 9.65 6.53 -2.06
N GLN A 108 10.52 7.30 -2.69
CA GLN A 108 10.86 7.14 -4.10
C GLN A 108 11.40 5.74 -4.39
N GLN A 109 12.36 5.26 -3.58
CA GLN A 109 12.92 3.92 -3.73
C GLN A 109 11.86 2.83 -3.49
N ASN A 110 10.97 3.04 -2.52
CA ASN A 110 9.89 2.10 -2.23
C ASN A 110 8.87 2.00 -3.38
N MET A 111 8.53 3.12 -4.02
CA MET A 111 7.52 3.15 -5.09
C MET A 111 8.08 2.77 -6.47
N PHE A 112 9.34 3.09 -6.75
CA PHE A 112 9.91 2.95 -8.11
C PHE A 112 11.17 2.10 -8.19
N GLY A 113 11.77 1.73 -7.06
CA GLY A 113 13.03 1.00 -7.01
C GLY A 113 12.90 -0.52 -7.14
N TYR A 114 11.68 -1.05 -7.16
CA TYR A 114 11.42 -2.49 -7.18
C TYR A 114 10.49 -2.88 -8.34
N PRO A 115 10.70 -4.06 -8.96
CA PRO A 115 9.91 -4.51 -10.11
C PRO A 115 8.48 -4.94 -9.73
N THR A 116 8.24 -5.21 -8.44
CA THR A 116 6.94 -5.60 -7.91
C THR A 116 6.63 -4.83 -6.65
N SER A 117 5.35 -4.69 -6.33
CA SER A 117 4.89 -4.08 -5.09
C SER A 117 3.71 -4.84 -4.49
N GLN A 118 3.57 -4.73 -3.18
CA GLN A 118 2.39 -5.22 -2.46
C GLN A 118 1.19 -4.35 -2.83
N THR A 119 0.11 -4.99 -3.26
CA THR A 119 -1.14 -4.31 -3.62
C THR A 119 -2.14 -4.35 -2.47
N TYR A 120 -3.04 -3.37 -2.43
CA TYR A 120 -4.17 -3.42 -1.52
C TYR A 120 -5.12 -4.56 -1.91
N LEU A 121 -5.60 -5.30 -0.92
CA LEU A 121 -6.65 -6.30 -1.11
C LEU A 121 -7.97 -5.59 -1.46
N ARG A 122 -8.26 -5.40 -2.75
CA ARG A 122 -9.45 -4.69 -3.24
C ARG A 122 -10.53 -5.66 -3.73
N ILE A 123 -11.02 -6.50 -2.82
CA ILE A 123 -12.09 -7.47 -3.09
C ILE A 123 -13.21 -7.34 -2.04
N PRO A 124 -14.43 -7.82 -2.33
CA PRO A 124 -15.46 -7.99 -1.32
C PRO A 124 -14.95 -8.73 -0.08
N GLY A 125 -15.31 -8.26 1.11
CA GLY A 125 -14.93 -8.87 2.38
C GLY A 125 -13.57 -8.48 2.94
N THR A 126 -12.78 -7.64 2.25
CA THR A 126 -11.45 -7.21 2.71
C THR A 126 -11.35 -6.86 4.21
N PRO A 127 -12.27 -6.08 4.82
CA PRO A 127 -12.20 -5.80 6.26
C PRO A 127 -12.20 -7.06 7.14
N GLU A 128 -12.95 -8.09 6.76
CA GLU A 128 -13.04 -9.36 7.49
C GLU A 128 -11.74 -10.18 7.36
N TYR A 129 -11.11 -10.18 6.17
CA TYR A 129 -9.79 -10.81 6.00
C TYR A 129 -8.75 -10.18 6.94
N TRP A 130 -8.75 -8.84 7.02
CA TRP A 130 -7.82 -8.09 7.88
C TRP A 130 -8.12 -8.26 9.36
N GLU A 131 -9.38 -8.16 9.78
CA GLU A 131 -9.78 -8.32 11.18
C GLU A 131 -9.33 -9.68 11.75
N ILE A 132 -9.52 -10.75 10.99
CA ILE A 132 -9.08 -12.08 11.39
C ILE A 132 -7.56 -12.15 11.53
N TRP A 133 -6.83 -11.56 10.56
CA TRP A 133 -5.38 -11.50 10.62
C TRP A 133 -4.90 -10.72 11.86
N ASP A 134 -5.47 -9.55 12.13
CA ASP A 134 -5.09 -8.69 13.25
C ASP A 134 -5.32 -9.39 14.60
N ILE A 135 -6.44 -10.10 14.76
CA ILE A 135 -6.74 -10.89 15.97
C ILE A 135 -5.69 -11.99 16.15
N LEU A 136 -5.44 -12.80 15.13
CA LEU A 136 -4.54 -13.95 15.22
C LEU A 136 -3.08 -13.53 15.38
N LEU A 137 -2.69 -12.45 14.73
CA LEU A 137 -1.39 -11.82 14.91
C LEU A 137 -1.22 -11.32 16.35
N SER A 138 -2.24 -10.68 16.92
CA SER A 138 -2.22 -10.21 18.31
C SER A 138 -2.12 -11.39 19.30
N GLU A 139 -2.86 -12.47 19.08
CA GLU A 139 -2.75 -13.70 19.88
C GLU A 139 -1.32 -14.30 19.82
N ALA A 140 -0.69 -14.31 18.65
CA ALA A 140 0.68 -14.80 18.49
C ALA A 140 1.72 -13.90 19.17
N ILE A 141 1.64 -12.58 18.98
CA ILE A 141 2.58 -11.62 19.57
C ILE A 141 2.50 -11.61 21.10
N THR A 142 1.30 -11.88 21.65
CA THR A 142 1.10 -12.00 23.11
C THR A 142 1.40 -13.40 23.66
N GLY A 143 1.79 -14.35 22.80
CA GLY A 143 2.18 -15.71 23.19
C GLY A 143 1.02 -16.63 23.54
N GLN A 144 -0.22 -16.27 23.21
CA GLN A 144 -1.40 -17.11 23.45
C GLN A 144 -1.44 -18.32 22.51
N ILE A 145 -0.96 -18.15 21.28
CA ILE A 145 -0.78 -19.21 20.29
C ILE A 145 0.60 -19.09 19.65
N SER A 146 1.07 -20.17 19.00
CA SER A 146 2.32 -20.13 18.25
C SER A 146 2.17 -19.32 16.94
N PRO A 147 3.26 -18.74 16.39
CA PRO A 147 3.21 -18.10 15.07
C PRO A 147 2.69 -19.03 13.96
N GLN A 148 3.06 -20.31 13.99
CA GLN A 148 2.57 -21.29 13.02
C GLN A 148 1.06 -21.49 13.14
N GLU A 149 0.56 -21.65 14.37
CA GLU A 149 -0.88 -21.82 14.61
C GLU A 149 -1.69 -20.60 14.18
N ALA A 150 -1.17 -19.38 14.38
CA ALA A 150 -1.80 -18.15 13.90
C ALA A 150 -1.90 -18.12 12.37
N LEU A 151 -0.84 -18.49 11.67
CA LEU A 151 -0.83 -18.58 10.20
C LEU A 151 -1.83 -19.63 9.70
N ASP A 152 -1.84 -20.82 10.30
CA ASP A 152 -2.75 -21.91 9.91
C ASP A 152 -4.22 -21.52 10.12
N ARG A 153 -4.54 -20.88 11.26
CA ARG A 153 -5.88 -20.36 11.55
C ARG A 153 -6.29 -19.25 10.58
N THR A 154 -5.35 -18.37 10.23
CA THR A 154 -5.59 -17.29 9.25
C THR A 154 -5.93 -17.88 7.89
N ALA A 155 -5.10 -18.80 7.39
CA ALA A 155 -5.30 -19.45 6.10
C ALA A 155 -6.67 -20.15 6.03
N LYS A 156 -7.01 -20.94 7.07
CA LYS A 156 -8.30 -21.64 7.15
C LYS A 156 -9.48 -20.66 7.12
N ALA A 157 -9.39 -19.56 7.86
CA ALA A 157 -10.45 -18.57 7.93
C ALA A 157 -10.61 -17.81 6.59
N TRP A 158 -9.51 -17.43 5.96
CA TRP A 158 -9.52 -16.78 4.65
C TRP A 158 -10.10 -17.67 3.55
N GLU A 159 -9.82 -18.98 3.58
CA GLU A 159 -10.46 -19.95 2.69
C GLU A 159 -11.98 -19.96 2.89
N ALA A 160 -12.46 -19.98 4.14
CA ALA A 160 -13.90 -19.95 4.43
C ALA A 160 -14.58 -18.65 3.97
N ILE A 161 -13.93 -17.49 4.13
CA ILE A 161 -14.44 -16.21 3.59
C ILE A 161 -14.52 -16.27 2.07
N THR A 162 -13.44 -16.74 1.43
CA THR A 162 -13.33 -16.81 -0.03
C THR A 162 -14.40 -17.71 -0.62
N ASP A 163 -14.66 -18.86 -0.01
CA ASP A 163 -15.69 -19.79 -0.46
C ASP A 163 -17.10 -19.23 -0.23
N ARG A 164 -17.36 -18.59 0.93
CA ARG A 164 -18.65 -17.95 1.23
C ARG A 164 -18.98 -16.81 0.27
N LEU A 165 -17.98 -16.03 -0.15
CA LEU A 165 -18.14 -14.89 -1.08
C LEU A 165 -18.05 -15.30 -2.56
N GLY A 166 -17.65 -16.55 -2.84
CA GLY A 166 -17.51 -17.10 -4.19
C GLY A 166 -16.10 -16.94 -4.75
N ARG A 167 -15.33 -18.03 -4.70
CA ARG A 167 -13.91 -18.06 -5.08
C ARG A 167 -13.61 -17.55 -6.49
N GLU A 168 -14.37 -17.98 -7.49
CA GLU A 168 -14.16 -17.56 -8.88
C GLU A 168 -14.37 -16.05 -9.05
N SER A 169 -15.39 -15.49 -8.39
CA SER A 169 -15.66 -14.05 -8.41
C SER A 169 -14.55 -13.28 -7.69
N GLN A 170 -14.12 -13.74 -6.51
CA GLN A 170 -13.02 -13.13 -5.77
C GLN A 170 -11.73 -13.12 -6.59
N LEU A 171 -11.38 -14.24 -7.23
CA LEU A 171 -10.19 -14.34 -8.07
C LEU A 171 -10.25 -13.38 -9.25
N LYS A 172 -11.40 -13.31 -9.94
CA LYS A 172 -11.60 -12.40 -11.07
C LYS A 172 -11.44 -10.94 -10.63
N ILE A 173 -12.12 -10.52 -9.57
CA ILE A 173 -12.04 -9.13 -9.06
C ILE A 173 -10.62 -8.82 -8.61
N TYR A 174 -9.94 -9.74 -7.93
CA TYR A 174 -8.56 -9.54 -7.51
C TYR A 174 -7.63 -9.33 -8.71
N GLN A 175 -7.72 -10.18 -9.73
CA GLN A 175 -6.94 -10.05 -10.96
C GLN A 175 -7.20 -8.73 -11.67
N GLU A 176 -8.46 -8.31 -11.80
CA GLU A 176 -8.83 -7.02 -12.38
C GLU A 176 -8.28 -5.85 -11.55
N ALA A 177 -8.35 -5.92 -10.22
CA ALA A 177 -7.92 -4.87 -9.31
C ALA A 177 -6.40 -4.61 -9.34
N ILE A 178 -5.61 -5.65 -9.60
CA ILE A 178 -4.14 -5.54 -9.72
C ILE A 178 -3.68 -5.42 -11.19
N GLY A 179 -4.61 -5.36 -12.15
CA GLY A 179 -4.29 -5.31 -13.58
C GLY A 179 -3.58 -6.56 -14.10
N TYR A 180 -3.82 -7.73 -13.49
CA TYR A 180 -3.23 -8.99 -13.92
C TYR A 180 -3.67 -9.35 -15.34
N GLN A 181 -2.70 -9.53 -16.23
CA GLN A 181 -2.89 -10.02 -17.59
C GLN A 181 -2.10 -11.33 -17.75
N LYS A 182 -2.73 -12.34 -18.35
CA LYS A 182 -2.10 -13.65 -18.62
C LYS A 182 -1.08 -13.57 -19.74
#